data_AF-A0A0C9W3T6-F1
#
_entry.id   AF-A0A0C9W3T6-F1
#
_cell.length_a   1.000
_cell.length_b   1.000
_cell.length_c   1.000
_cell.angle_alpha   90.00
_cell.angle_beta   90.00
_cell.angle_gamma   90.00
#
_symmetry.space_group_name_H-M   'P 1'
#
loop_
_entity.id
_entity.type
_entity.pdbx_description
1 polymer ?
#
loop_
_entity_poly.entity_id
_entity_poly.type
_entity_poly.pdbx_seq_one_letter_code
_entity_poly.pdbx_strand_id
1 'polypeptide(L)'
;MAQKAYTGVCSELHSVRKELMTLSSAIPACKCSHMLNKSDSLNASIANAAKRYIMLYHFWVLKRLFPPTPKPNVDPQSSLHWASPQAKLSGSMAELYSVIPKALHDPMENYKQSSVVFCSALGQERSNILKTIKDSAGIIFAPFKLDPTLFGNQTACKKENMQFLGLLKKGGASEYTHMAPILFANPERMVPDEFFKSPILILHVIIFGKSFLSEKRHGRPKTRDQRMGIVSTTEGLIAGSAILAHFLLMHNPELSATGAETGIPYQLDYDFYLDPQPHTWEDKFLEELENPSSAQSPPSPVSNSVNPFVASPPHSPTPPFDINMTTHSTSSVSVGHGNSVAFLSVSQLQLEVSQMSLQRTLPPVVKGNQLWS
;
A
#
# COMPACT_ATOMS: atom_id res chain seq x y z
N MET A 1 46.32 1.72 -8.39
CA MET A 1 45.42 2.48 -9.29
C MET A 1 44.23 3.12 -8.55
N ALA A 2 43.38 2.35 -7.86
CA ALA A 2 42.14 2.83 -7.23
C ALA A 2 42.22 4.18 -6.48
N GLN A 3 43.25 4.38 -5.64
CA GLN A 3 43.40 5.61 -4.85
C GLN A 3 43.56 6.88 -5.72
N LYS A 4 44.18 6.78 -6.91
CA LYS A 4 44.28 7.91 -7.87
C LYS A 4 42.93 8.28 -8.48
N ALA A 5 42.07 7.28 -8.73
CA ALA A 5 40.71 7.50 -9.21
C ALA A 5 39.85 8.16 -8.12
N TYR A 6 39.95 7.66 -6.87
CA TYR A 6 39.26 8.25 -5.71
C TYR A 6 39.63 9.73 -5.51
N THR A 7 40.92 10.09 -5.57
CA THR A 7 41.35 11.49 -5.47
C THR A 7 40.82 12.37 -6.61
N GLY A 8 40.70 11.82 -7.83
CA GLY A 8 40.11 12.53 -8.97
C GLY A 8 38.65 12.88 -8.72
N VAL A 9 37.83 11.87 -8.39
CA VAL A 9 36.39 12.05 -8.08
C VAL A 9 36.19 13.04 -6.92
N CYS A 10 37.04 13.00 -5.89
CA CYS A 10 36.98 13.97 -4.79
C CYS A 10 37.29 15.40 -5.24
N SER A 11 38.23 15.61 -6.17
CA SER A 11 38.53 16.94 -6.70
C SER A 11 37.43 17.46 -7.63
N GLU A 12 36.84 16.60 -8.46
CA GLU A 12 35.70 16.94 -9.33
C GLU A 12 34.48 17.33 -8.50
N LEU A 13 34.13 16.53 -7.48
CA LEU A 13 33.06 16.84 -6.53
C LEU A 13 33.27 18.20 -5.83
N HIS A 14 34.52 18.53 -5.50
CA HIS A 14 34.85 19.81 -4.89
C HIS A 14 34.73 21.00 -5.88
N SER A 15 35.11 20.82 -7.15
CA SER A 15 34.92 21.84 -8.20
C SER A 15 33.44 22.10 -8.45
N VAL A 16 32.65 21.04 -8.69
CA VAL A 16 31.19 21.15 -8.91
C VAL A 16 30.50 21.82 -7.71
N ARG A 17 30.92 21.51 -6.47
CA ARG A 17 30.38 22.16 -5.27
C ARG A 17 30.76 23.64 -5.18
N LYS A 18 31.95 24.05 -5.64
CA LYS A 18 32.40 25.44 -5.70
C LYS A 18 31.68 26.23 -6.79
N GLU A 19 31.47 25.61 -7.96
CA GLU A 19 30.71 26.18 -9.08
C GLU A 19 29.24 26.38 -8.69
N LEU A 20 28.62 25.38 -8.06
CA LEU A 20 27.25 25.47 -7.53
C LEU A 20 27.09 26.64 -6.53
N MET A 21 28.04 26.83 -5.62
CA MET A 21 28.02 27.94 -4.67
C MET A 21 28.22 29.30 -5.35
N THR A 22 29.09 29.37 -6.36
CA THR A 22 29.30 30.60 -7.17
C THR A 22 28.05 30.96 -7.98
N LEU A 23 27.39 29.96 -8.57
CA LEU A 23 26.15 30.16 -9.32
C LEU A 23 25.00 30.57 -8.40
N SER A 24 24.92 29.97 -7.21
CA SER A 24 23.91 30.30 -6.19
C SER A 24 24.07 31.71 -5.62
N SER A 25 25.30 32.21 -5.48
CA SER A 25 25.55 33.59 -5.02
C SER A 25 25.40 34.65 -6.12
N ALA A 26 25.54 34.27 -7.39
CA ALA A 26 25.31 35.15 -8.53
C ALA A 26 23.81 35.43 -8.80
N ILE A 27 22.89 34.59 -8.31
CA ILE A 27 21.44 34.81 -8.46
C ILE A 27 20.97 35.81 -7.37
N PRO A 28 20.31 36.93 -7.73
CA PRO A 28 19.80 37.88 -6.74
C PRO A 28 18.84 37.21 -5.76
N ALA A 29 19.14 37.29 -4.46
CA ALA A 29 18.41 36.58 -3.40
C ALA A 29 16.89 36.81 -3.43
N CYS A 30 16.43 38.02 -3.79
CA CYS A 30 15.02 38.37 -3.92
C CYS A 30 14.29 37.65 -5.07
N LYS A 31 15.00 37.25 -6.14
CA LYS A 31 14.43 36.43 -7.23
C LYS A 31 14.43 34.95 -6.85
N CYS A 32 15.51 34.47 -6.21
CA CYS A 32 15.62 33.10 -5.75
C CYS A 32 14.52 32.73 -4.75
N SER A 33 14.33 33.54 -3.70
CA SER A 33 13.31 33.28 -2.66
C SER A 33 11.89 33.25 -3.25
N HIS A 34 11.53 34.20 -4.11
CA HIS A 34 10.20 34.23 -4.73
C HIS A 34 9.92 33.01 -5.63
N MET A 35 10.91 32.54 -6.39
CA MET A 35 10.73 31.36 -7.24
C MET A 35 10.69 30.04 -6.46
N LEU A 36 11.51 29.90 -5.40
CA LEU A 36 11.44 28.76 -4.49
C LEU A 36 10.08 28.72 -3.79
N ASN A 37 9.66 29.81 -3.14
CA ASN A 37 8.36 29.91 -2.47
C ASN A 37 7.17 29.57 -3.39
N LYS A 38 7.22 29.93 -4.67
CA LYS A 38 6.18 29.57 -5.64
C LYS A 38 6.20 28.07 -5.97
N SER A 39 7.37 27.47 -6.13
CA SER A 39 7.54 26.03 -6.35
C SER A 39 7.06 25.23 -5.14
N ASP A 40 7.42 25.67 -3.92
CA ASP A 40 7.04 25.01 -2.67
C ASP A 40 5.54 25.10 -2.41
N SER A 41 4.91 26.24 -2.70
CA SER A 41 3.44 26.41 -2.63
C SER A 41 2.70 25.52 -3.63
N LEU A 42 3.23 25.38 -4.85
CA LEU A 42 2.68 24.46 -5.86
C LEU A 42 2.84 22.99 -5.42
N ASN A 43 4.04 22.61 -4.97
CA ASN A 43 4.35 21.27 -4.50
C ASN A 43 3.49 20.88 -3.29
N ALA A 44 3.30 21.78 -2.32
CA ALA A 44 2.40 21.57 -1.19
C ALA A 44 0.93 21.38 -1.62
N SER A 45 0.50 22.10 -2.66
CA SER A 45 -0.86 22.00 -3.21
C SER A 45 -1.09 20.68 -3.95
N ILE A 46 -0.12 20.25 -4.77
CA ILE A 46 -0.10 18.94 -5.44
C ILE A 46 -0.08 17.81 -4.41
N ALA A 47 0.78 17.91 -3.39
CA ALA A 47 0.88 16.95 -2.30
C ALA A 47 -0.43 16.84 -1.50
N ASN A 48 -1.15 17.96 -1.28
CA ASN A 48 -2.45 17.93 -0.62
C ASN A 48 -3.53 17.25 -1.49
N ALA A 49 -3.51 17.46 -2.82
CA ALA A 49 -4.40 16.73 -3.72
C ALA A 49 -4.12 15.22 -3.71
N ALA A 50 -2.85 14.80 -3.70
CA ALA A 50 -2.46 13.39 -3.58
C ALA A 50 -2.99 12.72 -2.29
N LYS A 51 -2.92 13.46 -1.17
CA LYS A 51 -3.44 13.03 0.14
C LYS A 51 -4.95 12.85 0.18
N ARG A 52 -5.70 13.65 -0.58
CA ARG A 52 -7.16 13.48 -0.75
C ARG A 52 -7.46 12.31 -1.69
N TYR A 53 -6.71 12.17 -2.78
CA TYR A 53 -6.94 11.13 -3.79
C TYR A 53 -6.75 9.71 -3.23
N ILE A 54 -5.70 9.47 -2.44
CA ILE A 54 -5.46 8.15 -1.82
C ILE A 54 -6.53 7.78 -0.78
N MET A 55 -7.10 8.75 -0.08
CA MET A 55 -8.16 8.48 0.89
C MET A 55 -9.49 8.14 0.22
N LEU A 56 -9.79 8.76 -0.91
CA LEU A 56 -11.12 8.75 -1.48
C LEU A 56 -11.27 7.78 -2.67
N TYR A 57 -10.21 7.52 -3.43
CA TYR A 57 -10.33 6.86 -4.74
C TYR A 57 -9.39 5.67 -4.91
N HIS A 58 -8.06 5.87 -4.78
CA HIS A 58 -7.10 4.82 -5.13
C HIS A 58 -5.88 4.72 -4.19
N PHE A 59 -5.79 3.59 -3.49
CA PHE A 59 -4.69 3.25 -2.56
C PHE A 59 -3.34 2.93 -3.26
N TRP A 60 -3.39 2.66 -4.58
CA TRP A 60 -2.25 2.54 -5.48
C TRP A 60 -2.44 3.41 -6.72
N VAL A 61 -1.37 4.06 -7.19
CA VAL A 61 -1.38 4.83 -8.44
C VAL A 61 -1.34 3.85 -9.63
N LEU A 62 -2.32 3.95 -10.53
CA LEU A 62 -2.33 3.13 -11.75
C LEU A 62 -1.14 3.47 -12.66
N LYS A 63 -0.53 2.43 -13.24
CA LYS A 63 0.52 2.57 -14.26
C LYS A 63 -0.05 3.34 -15.46
N ARG A 64 0.64 4.39 -15.91
CA ARG A 64 0.21 5.38 -16.93
C ARG A 64 -0.82 6.43 -16.49
N LEU A 65 -1.15 6.55 -15.19
CA LEU A 65 -1.91 7.72 -14.70
C LEU A 65 -1.09 9.04 -14.79
N PHE A 66 0.24 8.92 -14.93
CA PHE A 66 1.17 10.05 -15.04
C PHE A 66 2.10 9.91 -16.25
N PRO A 67 2.43 11.02 -16.95
CA PRO A 67 1.81 12.35 -16.81
C PRO A 67 0.32 12.28 -17.20
N PRO A 68 -0.57 13.06 -16.54
CA PRO A 68 -1.97 13.04 -16.87
C PRO A 68 -2.19 13.67 -18.25
N THR A 69 -3.08 13.08 -19.05
CA THR A 69 -3.63 13.74 -20.24
C THR A 69 -4.68 14.77 -19.81
N PRO A 70 -5.11 15.70 -20.69
CA PRO A 70 -6.30 16.51 -20.45
C PRO A 70 -7.50 15.66 -19.98
N LYS A 71 -8.33 16.23 -19.10
CA LYS A 71 -9.42 15.47 -18.44
C LYS A 71 -10.28 14.72 -19.47
N PRO A 72 -10.42 13.39 -19.37
CA PRO A 72 -11.29 12.63 -20.27
C PRO A 72 -12.76 12.97 -20.02
N ASN A 73 -13.55 12.96 -21.10
CA ASN A 73 -15.02 13.10 -21.03
C ASN A 73 -15.67 11.77 -20.63
N VAL A 74 -15.35 11.31 -19.42
CA VAL A 74 -15.87 10.09 -18.80
C VAL A 74 -16.48 10.47 -17.45
N ASP A 75 -17.63 9.90 -17.14
CA ASP A 75 -18.23 9.97 -15.81
C ASP A 75 -17.53 8.98 -14.87
N PRO A 76 -16.84 9.44 -13.81
CA PRO A 76 -16.19 8.54 -12.84
C PRO A 76 -17.18 7.74 -11.98
N GLN A 77 -18.49 7.95 -12.10
CA GLN A 77 -19.51 7.14 -11.41
C GLN A 77 -20.23 6.16 -12.34
N SER A 78 -19.84 6.10 -13.63
CA SER A 78 -20.35 5.09 -14.56
C SER A 78 -19.62 3.76 -14.38
N SER A 79 -20.35 2.67 -14.13
CA SER A 79 -19.80 1.31 -14.03
C SER A 79 -19.02 0.86 -15.29
N LEU A 80 -19.31 1.47 -16.44
CA LEU A 80 -18.56 1.27 -17.69
C LEU A 80 -17.06 1.55 -17.56
N HIS A 81 -16.62 2.32 -16.55
CA HIS A 81 -15.20 2.54 -16.34
C HIS A 81 -14.44 1.29 -15.86
N TRP A 82 -15.10 0.24 -15.37
CA TRP A 82 -14.45 -1.03 -15.02
C TRP A 82 -14.33 -2.01 -16.20
N ALA A 83 -15.10 -1.80 -17.27
CA ALA A 83 -15.25 -2.75 -18.39
C ALA A 83 -13.98 -3.04 -19.21
N SER A 84 -12.89 -2.27 -19.04
CA SER A 84 -11.58 -2.60 -19.62
C SER A 84 -10.43 -1.85 -18.92
N PRO A 85 -9.16 -2.29 -19.05
CA PRO A 85 -8.01 -1.57 -18.49
C PRO A 85 -7.87 -0.12 -18.98
N GLN A 86 -8.33 0.19 -20.20
CA GLN A 86 -8.32 1.55 -20.75
C GLN A 86 -9.48 2.40 -20.22
N ALA A 87 -10.66 1.79 -20.06
CA ALA A 87 -11.79 2.45 -19.40
C ALA A 87 -11.43 2.79 -17.94
N LYS A 88 -10.76 1.86 -17.24
CA LYS A 88 -10.33 2.03 -15.85
C LYS A 88 -9.33 3.16 -15.68
N LEU A 89 -8.29 3.18 -16.52
CA LEU A 89 -7.34 4.29 -16.56
C LEU A 89 -8.04 5.64 -16.83
N SER A 90 -9.10 5.65 -17.65
CA SER A 90 -9.88 6.86 -17.95
C SER A 90 -10.80 7.29 -16.81
N GLY A 91 -11.38 6.34 -16.06
CA GLY A 91 -12.15 6.57 -14.84
C GLY A 91 -11.30 7.16 -13.73
N SER A 92 -10.21 6.49 -13.35
CA SER A 92 -9.25 6.99 -12.35
C SER A 92 -8.66 8.36 -12.72
N MET A 93 -8.50 8.66 -14.02
CA MET A 93 -8.12 9.99 -14.49
C MET A 93 -9.25 11.02 -14.27
N ALA A 94 -10.51 10.69 -14.57
CA ALA A 94 -11.65 11.56 -14.31
C ALA A 94 -11.85 11.85 -12.80
N GLU A 95 -11.59 10.87 -11.93
CA GLU A 95 -11.54 11.02 -10.46
C GLU A 95 -10.36 11.88 -10.00
N LEU A 96 -9.17 11.67 -10.56
CA LEU A 96 -7.98 12.48 -10.27
C LEU A 96 -8.29 13.97 -10.53
N TYR A 97 -8.94 14.29 -11.65
CA TYR A 97 -9.42 15.63 -11.97
C TYR A 97 -10.63 16.12 -11.15
N SER A 98 -11.33 15.24 -10.41
CA SER A 98 -12.39 15.64 -9.47
C SER A 98 -11.81 16.08 -8.13
N VAL A 99 -10.74 15.41 -7.67
CA VAL A 99 -10.03 15.73 -6.42
C VAL A 99 -9.16 16.97 -6.54
N ILE A 100 -8.46 17.11 -7.67
CA ILE A 100 -7.52 18.20 -7.91
C ILE A 100 -8.30 19.50 -8.17
N PRO A 101 -8.06 20.58 -7.41
CA PRO A 101 -8.63 21.90 -7.70
C PRO A 101 -8.28 22.39 -9.11
N LYS A 102 -9.23 23.01 -9.83
CA LYS A 102 -9.05 23.45 -11.23
C LYS A 102 -7.77 24.27 -11.49
N ALA A 103 -7.33 25.07 -10.52
CA ALA A 103 -6.10 25.86 -10.59
C ALA A 103 -4.80 25.03 -10.64
N LEU A 104 -4.87 23.71 -10.42
CA LEU A 104 -3.77 22.76 -10.55
C LEU A 104 -3.89 21.85 -11.78
N HIS A 105 -4.93 21.97 -12.63
CA HIS A 105 -5.09 21.09 -13.79
C HIS A 105 -3.94 21.26 -14.80
N ASP A 106 -3.72 22.49 -15.30
CA ASP A 106 -2.57 22.83 -16.16
C ASP A 106 -1.22 22.49 -15.50
N PRO A 107 -0.94 22.86 -14.23
CA PRO A 107 0.28 22.41 -13.55
C PRO A 107 0.43 20.89 -13.49
N MET A 108 -0.63 20.11 -13.31
CA MET A 108 -0.50 18.64 -13.22
C MET A 108 -0.12 18.02 -14.56
N GLU A 109 -0.60 18.57 -15.68
CA GLU A 109 -0.22 18.20 -17.05
C GLU A 109 1.20 18.66 -17.41
N ASN A 110 1.53 19.94 -17.16
CA ASN A 110 2.71 20.60 -17.72
C ASN A 110 3.94 20.70 -16.78
N TYR A 111 3.78 20.60 -15.46
CA TYR A 111 4.91 20.69 -14.51
C TYR A 111 5.60 19.34 -14.36
N LYS A 112 6.85 19.23 -14.84
CA LYS A 112 7.63 17.98 -14.90
C LYS A 112 7.80 17.23 -13.56
N GLN A 113 7.64 17.89 -12.41
CA GLN A 113 7.73 17.25 -11.09
C GLN A 113 6.36 16.86 -10.50
N SER A 114 5.23 17.15 -11.18
CA SER A 114 3.88 16.88 -10.68
C SER A 114 3.70 15.42 -10.24
N SER A 115 4.09 14.49 -11.10
CA SER A 115 4.06 13.05 -10.85
C SER A 115 4.93 12.61 -9.67
N VAL A 116 6.16 13.14 -9.57
CA VAL A 116 7.11 12.81 -8.49
C VAL A 116 6.58 13.28 -7.14
N VAL A 117 6.14 14.54 -7.06
CA VAL A 117 5.58 15.14 -5.84
C VAL A 117 4.28 14.46 -5.44
N PHE A 118 3.39 14.17 -6.40
CA PHE A 118 2.13 13.48 -6.15
C PHE A 118 2.35 12.05 -5.63
N CYS A 119 3.15 11.23 -6.33
CA CYS A 119 3.41 9.85 -5.93
C CYS A 119 4.18 9.77 -4.60
N SER A 120 5.12 10.68 -4.33
CA SER A 120 5.82 10.77 -3.04
C SER A 120 4.86 11.12 -1.90
N ALA A 121 4.03 12.16 -2.07
CA ALA A 121 3.05 12.57 -1.06
C ALA A 121 1.98 11.50 -0.81
N LEU A 122 1.55 10.79 -1.86
CA LEU A 122 0.64 9.65 -1.78
C LEU A 122 1.26 8.49 -0.99
N GLY A 123 2.48 8.09 -1.32
CA GLY A 123 3.20 7.01 -0.61
C GLY A 123 3.41 7.33 0.87
N GLN A 124 3.83 8.56 1.19
CA GLN A 124 3.95 9.03 2.57
C GLN A 124 2.61 9.00 3.31
N GLU A 125 1.51 9.37 2.65
CA GLU A 125 0.19 9.36 3.28
C GLU A 125 -0.37 7.95 3.47
N ARG A 126 -0.06 7.00 2.57
CA ARG A 126 -0.35 5.58 2.79
C ARG A 126 0.30 5.07 4.08
N SER A 127 1.57 5.41 4.29
CA SER A 127 2.31 5.08 5.52
C SER A 127 1.73 5.78 6.76
N ASN A 128 1.25 7.03 6.63
CA ASN A 128 0.58 7.74 7.73
C ASN A 128 -0.75 7.07 8.13
N ILE A 129 -1.56 6.67 7.15
CA ILE A 129 -2.82 5.94 7.35
C ILE A 129 -2.51 4.60 8.01
N LEU A 130 -1.62 3.79 7.42
CA LEU A 130 -1.27 2.47 7.91
C LEU A 130 -0.71 2.52 9.34
N LYS A 131 0.14 3.51 9.67
CA LYS A 131 0.62 3.71 11.04
C LYS A 131 -0.54 4.04 11.99
N THR A 132 -1.40 5.00 11.65
CA THR A 132 -2.55 5.40 12.49
C THR A 132 -3.46 4.22 12.82
N ILE A 133 -3.62 3.29 11.86
CA ILE A 133 -4.42 2.08 12.00
C ILE A 133 -3.68 0.98 12.78
N LYS A 134 -2.39 0.70 12.51
CA LYS A 134 -1.57 -0.20 13.35
C LYS A 134 -1.56 0.26 14.82
N ASP A 135 -1.33 1.55 15.07
CA ASP A 135 -1.35 2.19 16.39
C ASP A 135 -2.74 2.11 17.08
N SER A 136 -3.79 1.66 16.38
CA SER A 136 -5.18 1.57 16.87
C SER A 136 -5.76 0.14 16.84
N ALA A 137 -5.03 -0.84 16.31
CA ALA A 137 -5.56 -2.16 15.95
C ALA A 137 -6.20 -2.90 17.12
N GLY A 138 -5.53 -2.96 18.28
CA GLY A 138 -6.07 -3.61 19.48
C GLY A 138 -7.38 -3.01 20.03
N ILE A 139 -7.76 -1.79 19.62
CA ILE A 139 -9.07 -1.20 19.94
C ILE A 139 -10.07 -1.53 18.83
N ILE A 140 -9.66 -1.40 17.56
CA ILE A 140 -10.47 -1.72 16.37
C ILE A 140 -10.98 -3.17 16.42
N PHE A 141 -10.12 -4.10 16.84
CA PHE A 141 -10.42 -5.54 16.88
C PHE A 141 -10.93 -6.06 18.24
N ALA A 142 -11.06 -5.19 19.25
CA ALA A 142 -11.57 -5.57 20.57
C ALA A 142 -12.97 -6.25 20.55
N PRO A 143 -13.93 -5.89 19.66
CA PRO A 143 -15.21 -6.59 19.55
C PRO A 143 -15.08 -8.09 19.22
N PHE A 144 -14.04 -8.48 18.49
CA PHE A 144 -13.76 -9.86 18.10
C PHE A 144 -12.98 -10.65 19.17
N LYS A 145 -12.76 -10.06 20.37
CA LYS A 145 -12.06 -10.69 21.51
C LYS A 145 -10.62 -11.12 21.19
N LEU A 146 -10.00 -10.51 20.18
CA LEU A 146 -8.59 -10.71 19.85
C LEU A 146 -7.69 -10.06 20.91
N ASP A 147 -6.61 -10.74 21.30
CA ASP A 147 -5.59 -10.16 22.18
C ASP A 147 -4.88 -8.97 21.49
N PRO A 148 -4.92 -7.75 22.05
CA PRO A 148 -4.20 -6.59 21.53
C PRO A 148 -2.70 -6.79 21.31
N THR A 149 -2.04 -7.68 22.07
CA THR A 149 -0.59 -7.92 21.94
C THR A 149 -0.21 -8.53 20.60
N LEU A 150 -1.10 -9.31 19.98
CA LEU A 150 -0.91 -9.96 18.68
C LEU A 150 -0.74 -8.96 17.51
N PHE A 151 -1.14 -7.70 17.71
CA PHE A 151 -0.93 -6.63 16.73
C PHE A 151 0.44 -5.94 16.85
N GLY A 152 1.27 -6.37 17.80
CA GLY A 152 2.67 -5.96 17.90
C GLY A 152 3.55 -6.50 16.76
N ASN A 153 4.86 -6.25 16.86
CA ASN A 153 5.83 -6.56 15.80
C ASN A 153 6.18 -8.06 15.64
N GLN A 154 5.45 -8.96 16.29
CA GLN A 154 5.81 -10.38 16.41
C GLN A 154 5.05 -11.24 15.39
N THR A 155 5.45 -11.13 14.12
CA THR A 155 4.76 -11.71 12.95
C THR A 155 4.48 -13.21 13.05
N ALA A 156 5.43 -13.98 13.60
CA ALA A 156 5.30 -15.42 13.81
C ALA A 156 4.03 -15.80 14.61
N CYS A 157 3.70 -15.03 15.66
CA CYS A 157 2.56 -15.30 16.53
C CYS A 157 1.20 -15.14 15.84
N LYS A 158 1.14 -14.47 14.68
CA LYS A 158 -0.11 -14.32 13.91
C LYS A 158 -0.39 -15.49 12.97
N LYS A 159 0.65 -16.08 12.38
CA LYS A 159 0.53 -17.06 11.29
C LYS A 159 -0.28 -18.30 11.69
N GLU A 160 -0.13 -18.73 12.93
CA GLU A 160 -0.77 -19.94 13.49
C GLU A 160 -1.92 -19.58 14.46
N ASN A 161 -2.30 -18.30 14.55
CA ASN A 161 -3.36 -17.87 15.45
C ASN A 161 -4.73 -18.22 14.86
N MET A 162 -5.41 -19.20 15.46
CA MET A 162 -6.71 -19.69 15.00
C MET A 162 -7.83 -18.63 15.01
N GLN A 163 -7.75 -17.60 15.86
CA GLN A 163 -8.73 -16.50 15.85
C GLN A 163 -8.52 -15.60 14.62
N PHE A 164 -7.27 -15.25 14.32
CA PHE A 164 -6.91 -14.46 13.13
C PHE A 164 -7.28 -15.25 11.86
N LEU A 165 -6.95 -16.55 11.82
CA LEU A 165 -7.32 -17.43 10.71
C LEU A 165 -8.84 -17.55 10.55
N GLY A 166 -9.61 -17.67 11.64
CA GLY A 166 -11.09 -17.71 11.58
C GLY A 166 -11.73 -16.41 11.07
N LEU A 167 -11.05 -15.27 11.23
CA LEU A 167 -11.49 -13.98 10.67
C LEU A 167 -11.04 -13.75 9.22
N LEU A 168 -10.03 -14.51 8.75
CA LEU A 168 -9.48 -14.45 7.40
C LEU A 168 -10.02 -15.55 6.46
N LYS A 169 -10.43 -16.69 7.03
CA LYS A 169 -10.78 -17.92 6.32
C LYS A 169 -12.06 -18.54 6.88
N LYS A 170 -13.05 -18.73 6.02
CA LYS A 170 -14.29 -19.44 6.31
C LYS A 170 -13.98 -20.88 6.77
N GLY A 171 -14.38 -21.22 7.99
CA GLY A 171 -14.12 -22.55 8.58
C GLY A 171 -12.65 -22.85 8.92
N GLY A 172 -11.74 -21.86 8.87
CA GLY A 172 -10.33 -21.98 9.27
C GLY A 172 -9.41 -22.80 8.34
N ALA A 173 -9.96 -23.72 7.54
CA ALA A 173 -9.21 -24.65 6.70
C ALA A 173 -9.15 -24.27 5.20
N SER A 174 -9.90 -23.26 4.75
CA SER A 174 -10.02 -22.88 3.33
C SER A 174 -8.75 -22.28 2.71
N GLU A 175 -8.77 -22.08 1.40
CA GLU A 175 -7.90 -21.11 0.72
C GLU A 175 -8.20 -19.66 1.16
N TYR A 176 -7.42 -18.68 0.70
CA TYR A 176 -7.76 -17.26 0.85
C TYR A 176 -8.91 -16.89 -0.08
N THR A 177 -9.87 -16.11 0.41
CA THR A 177 -10.98 -15.56 -0.37
C THR A 177 -11.03 -14.04 -0.23
N HIS A 178 -11.45 -13.34 -1.30
CA HIS A 178 -11.64 -11.90 -1.26
C HIS A 178 -12.74 -11.49 -0.26
N MET A 179 -13.69 -12.38 0.05
CA MET A 179 -14.77 -12.15 1.01
C MET A 179 -14.43 -12.72 2.39
N ALA A 180 -13.34 -12.25 3.00
CA ALA A 180 -12.95 -12.76 4.32
C ALA A 180 -14.01 -12.46 5.40
N PRO A 181 -14.22 -13.37 6.39
CA PRO A 181 -15.22 -13.20 7.45
C PRO A 181 -15.16 -11.84 8.17
N ILE A 182 -13.97 -11.25 8.35
CA ILE A 182 -13.77 -9.92 8.96
C ILE A 182 -14.49 -8.77 8.24
N LEU A 183 -14.92 -8.93 6.98
CA LEU A 183 -15.63 -7.87 6.26
C LEU A 183 -17.12 -7.77 6.64
N PHE A 184 -17.69 -8.85 7.19
CA PHE A 184 -19.11 -8.95 7.52
C PHE A 184 -19.43 -8.43 8.94
N ALA A 185 -20.66 -7.96 9.18
CA ALA A 185 -21.08 -7.50 10.52
C ALA A 185 -20.92 -8.59 11.60
N ASN A 186 -21.22 -9.84 11.24
CA ASN A 186 -20.88 -11.01 12.04
C ASN A 186 -19.97 -11.98 11.24
N PRO A 187 -18.68 -12.12 11.59
CA PRO A 187 -17.79 -13.09 10.96
C PRO A 187 -18.24 -14.57 11.08
N GLU A 188 -19.00 -14.92 12.12
CA GLU A 188 -19.56 -16.27 12.29
C GLU A 188 -20.75 -16.53 11.36
N ARG A 189 -21.38 -15.47 10.84
CA ARG A 189 -22.56 -15.52 9.96
C ARG A 189 -22.42 -14.48 8.85
N MET A 190 -21.65 -14.84 7.82
CA MET A 190 -21.41 -14.05 6.62
C MET A 190 -22.71 -13.91 5.79
N VAL A 191 -23.59 -12.97 6.16
CA VAL A 191 -24.81 -12.63 5.40
C VAL A 191 -24.44 -11.64 4.29
N PRO A 192 -24.89 -11.81 3.03
CA PRO A 192 -24.57 -10.89 1.93
C PRO A 192 -24.82 -9.42 2.30
N ASP A 193 -26.04 -9.08 2.71
CA ASP A 193 -26.44 -7.73 3.15
C ASP A 193 -25.55 -7.13 4.26
N GLU A 194 -24.74 -7.93 4.96
CA GLU A 194 -23.85 -7.52 6.03
C GLU A 194 -22.38 -7.31 5.60
N PHE A 195 -22.06 -7.48 4.31
CA PHE A 195 -20.74 -7.21 3.75
C PHE A 195 -20.32 -5.74 3.95
N PHE A 196 -19.01 -5.51 4.11
CA PHE A 196 -18.37 -4.25 4.52
C PHE A 196 -18.85 -3.58 5.82
N LYS A 197 -19.81 -4.15 6.58
CA LYS A 197 -20.32 -3.52 7.82
C LYS A 197 -19.33 -3.57 9.01
N SER A 198 -18.41 -4.54 9.06
CA SER A 198 -17.37 -4.59 10.12
C SER A 198 -16.25 -3.54 9.92
N PRO A 199 -15.67 -3.37 8.71
CA PRO A 199 -14.67 -2.33 8.41
C PRO A 199 -15.08 -0.88 8.71
N ILE A 200 -16.34 -0.59 9.06
CA ILE A 200 -16.83 0.74 9.50
C ILE A 200 -15.95 1.33 10.62
N LEU A 201 -15.42 0.53 11.55
CA LEU A 201 -14.51 1.03 12.59
C LEU A 201 -13.15 1.47 12.03
N ILE A 202 -12.61 0.76 11.05
CA ILE A 202 -11.38 1.14 10.34
C ILE A 202 -11.63 2.43 9.54
N LEU A 203 -12.73 2.48 8.80
CA LEU A 203 -13.17 3.63 8.01
C LEU A 203 -13.30 4.90 8.86
N HIS A 204 -13.94 4.81 10.04
CA HIS A 204 -14.01 5.92 10.99
C HIS A 204 -12.63 6.37 11.50
N VAL A 205 -11.68 5.45 11.73
CA VAL A 205 -10.32 5.82 12.15
C VAL A 205 -9.52 6.45 11.01
N ILE A 206 -9.79 6.09 9.75
CA ILE A 206 -9.20 6.77 8.57
C ILE A 206 -9.75 8.19 8.43
N ILE A 207 -11.08 8.38 8.57
CA ILE A 207 -11.77 9.67 8.39
C ILE A 207 -11.49 10.64 9.55
N PHE A 208 -11.65 10.19 10.79
CA PHE A 208 -11.63 11.04 11.99
C PHE A 208 -10.32 10.91 12.82
N GLY A 209 -9.46 9.96 12.46
CA GLY A 209 -8.23 9.64 13.19
C GLY A 209 -8.47 8.85 14.48
N LYS A 210 -7.39 8.35 15.10
CA LYS A 210 -7.39 7.64 16.39
C LYS A 210 -8.16 8.38 17.52
N SER A 211 -8.35 9.70 17.39
CA SER A 211 -9.18 10.48 18.32
C SER A 211 -10.62 9.95 18.44
N PHE A 212 -11.21 9.41 17.36
CA PHE A 212 -12.56 8.86 17.35
C PHE A 212 -12.76 7.74 18.39
N LEU A 213 -11.72 6.95 18.62
CA LEU A 213 -11.71 5.83 19.58
C LEU A 213 -11.55 6.28 21.05
N SER A 214 -11.50 7.58 21.32
CA SER A 214 -11.38 8.13 22.68
C SER A 214 -12.60 8.97 23.03
N GLU A 215 -13.18 8.71 24.20
CA GLU A 215 -14.36 9.41 24.72
C GLU A 215 -14.11 10.88 25.08
N LYS A 216 -12.84 11.29 25.26
CA LYS A 216 -12.47 12.63 25.74
C LYS A 216 -12.62 13.69 24.63
N ARG A 217 -13.80 14.32 24.53
CA ARG A 217 -14.19 15.23 23.43
C ARG A 217 -13.61 16.66 23.47
N HIS A 218 -13.11 17.14 24.61
CA HIS A 218 -12.77 18.56 24.79
C HIS A 218 -11.50 18.99 24.04
N GLY A 219 -11.50 20.21 23.48
CA GLY A 219 -10.31 20.92 22.99
C GLY A 219 -9.59 20.35 21.77
N ARG A 220 -10.25 19.50 20.97
CA ARG A 220 -9.57 18.76 19.88
C ARG A 220 -9.18 19.66 18.68
N PRO A 221 -8.00 19.43 18.08
CA PRO A 221 -7.69 19.94 16.74
C PRO A 221 -8.71 19.46 15.70
N LYS A 222 -8.88 20.22 14.61
CA LYS A 222 -9.74 19.83 13.48
C LYS A 222 -9.45 18.40 13.02
N THR A 223 -10.50 17.59 12.88
CA THR A 223 -10.41 16.20 12.44
C THR A 223 -9.94 16.10 10.98
N ARG A 224 -9.66 14.89 10.48
CA ARG A 224 -8.96 14.71 9.19
C ARG A 224 -9.89 14.98 8.00
N ASP A 225 -11.14 14.55 8.09
CA ASP A 225 -12.29 15.02 7.29
C ASP A 225 -12.38 16.55 7.20
N GLN A 226 -12.43 17.26 8.33
CA GLN A 226 -12.54 18.73 8.37
C GLN A 226 -11.34 19.46 7.73
N ARG A 227 -10.16 18.83 7.74
CA ARG A 227 -8.94 19.38 7.11
C ARG A 227 -8.83 19.05 5.62
N MET A 228 -9.52 18.02 5.15
CA MET A 228 -9.45 17.53 3.77
C MET A 228 -10.74 17.76 2.97
N GLY A 229 -11.79 18.27 3.60
CA GLY A 229 -13.10 18.50 2.96
C GLY A 229 -13.74 17.19 2.49
N ILE A 230 -13.72 16.17 3.35
CA ILE A 230 -14.41 14.89 3.11
C ILE A 230 -15.85 15.06 3.57
N VAL A 231 -16.80 14.92 2.64
CA VAL A 231 -18.24 15.13 2.87
C VAL A 231 -19.07 13.84 2.78
N SER A 232 -18.49 12.79 2.19
CA SER A 232 -19.14 11.49 1.98
C SER A 232 -18.10 10.37 2.05
N THR A 233 -18.57 9.16 2.33
CA THR A 233 -17.82 7.93 2.06
C THR A 233 -17.80 7.68 0.56
N THR A 234 -16.75 7.02 0.08
CA THR A 234 -16.53 6.62 -1.31
C THR A 234 -16.12 5.16 -1.40
N GLU A 235 -16.28 4.54 -2.56
CA GLU A 235 -15.89 3.13 -2.84
C GLU A 235 -14.39 2.92 -2.54
N GLY A 236 -13.52 3.83 -3.01
CA GLY A 236 -12.07 3.86 -2.72
C GLY A 236 -11.69 3.81 -1.24
N LEU A 237 -12.54 4.37 -0.38
CA LEU A 237 -12.36 4.41 1.07
C LEU A 237 -12.89 3.14 1.76
N ILE A 238 -13.98 2.54 1.24
CA ILE A 238 -14.51 1.26 1.71
C ILE A 238 -13.54 0.13 1.35
N ALA A 239 -13.15 0.03 0.08
CA ALA A 239 -12.13 -0.90 -0.41
C ALA A 239 -10.81 -0.75 0.37
N GLY A 240 -10.39 0.50 0.65
CA GLY A 240 -9.16 0.78 1.41
C GLY A 240 -9.26 0.30 2.86
N SER A 241 -10.45 0.40 3.46
CA SER A 241 -10.72 -0.09 4.82
C SER A 241 -10.72 -1.62 4.89
N ALA A 242 -11.25 -2.29 3.86
CA ALA A 242 -11.23 -3.76 3.74
C ALA A 242 -9.81 -4.31 3.60
N ILE A 243 -9.00 -3.72 2.72
CA ILE A 243 -7.57 -4.07 2.57
C ILE A 243 -6.79 -3.87 3.87
N LEU A 244 -7.04 -2.77 4.59
CA LEU A 244 -6.41 -2.54 5.88
C LEU A 244 -6.87 -3.56 6.93
N ALA A 245 -8.14 -3.99 6.92
CA ALA A 245 -8.62 -5.07 7.78
C ALA A 245 -7.86 -6.39 7.54
N HIS A 246 -7.74 -6.80 6.27
CA HIS A 246 -7.01 -8.00 5.88
C HIS A 246 -5.53 -7.89 6.30
N PHE A 247 -4.86 -6.81 5.90
CA PHE A 247 -3.44 -6.61 6.16
C PHE A 247 -3.08 -6.64 7.66
N LEU A 248 -3.96 -6.15 8.55
CA LEU A 248 -3.72 -6.15 10.00
C LEU A 248 -3.79 -7.56 10.61
N LEU A 249 -4.64 -8.44 10.08
CA LEU A 249 -4.72 -9.84 10.49
C LEU A 249 -3.63 -10.70 9.85
N MET A 250 -3.14 -10.34 8.65
CA MET A 250 -1.99 -11.01 8.05
C MET A 250 -0.66 -10.71 8.79
N HIS A 251 0.35 -11.53 8.52
CA HIS A 251 1.69 -11.43 9.11
C HIS A 251 2.70 -10.60 8.29
N ASN A 252 2.31 -10.07 7.12
CA ASN A 252 3.20 -9.29 6.25
C ASN A 252 3.79 -8.04 6.95
N PRO A 253 5.08 -7.71 6.72
CA PRO A 253 5.72 -6.55 7.33
C PRO A 253 5.20 -5.22 6.75
N GLU A 254 5.07 -5.15 5.42
CA GLU A 254 4.68 -3.96 4.64
C GLU A 254 3.46 -4.23 3.74
N LEU A 255 2.64 -3.20 3.54
CA LEU A 255 1.49 -3.21 2.63
C LEU A 255 1.91 -2.82 1.20
N SER A 256 2.49 -3.78 0.50
CA SER A 256 2.76 -3.77 -0.94
C SER A 256 1.54 -4.21 -1.77
N ALA A 257 1.59 -4.10 -3.10
CA ALA A 257 0.51 -4.55 -4.00
C ALA A 257 0.23 -6.07 -3.93
N THR A 258 1.24 -6.84 -3.52
CA THR A 258 1.17 -8.26 -3.19
C THR A 258 1.91 -8.46 -1.87
N GLY A 259 1.36 -9.24 -0.93
CA GLY A 259 1.97 -9.52 0.37
C GLY A 259 3.24 -10.37 0.24
N ALA A 260 4.37 -9.84 0.70
CA ALA A 260 5.69 -10.46 0.52
C ALA A 260 5.85 -11.84 1.19
N GLU A 261 5.15 -12.09 2.31
CA GLU A 261 5.21 -13.36 3.04
C GLU A 261 4.03 -14.28 2.72
N THR A 262 2.92 -13.73 2.21
CA THR A 262 1.63 -14.45 2.13
C THR A 262 1.06 -14.59 0.72
N GLY A 263 1.69 -13.99 -0.30
CA GLY A 263 1.24 -14.04 -1.70
C GLY A 263 -0.05 -13.27 -2.02
N ILE A 264 -0.80 -12.81 -1.00
CA ILE A 264 -2.10 -12.14 -1.15
C ILE A 264 -2.00 -10.93 -2.07
N PRO A 265 -2.79 -10.85 -3.16
CA PRO A 265 -2.70 -9.78 -4.14
C PRO A 265 -3.56 -8.57 -3.73
N TYR A 266 -3.20 -7.88 -2.65
CA TYR A 266 -3.97 -6.75 -2.10
C TYR A 266 -4.42 -5.69 -3.12
N GLN A 267 -3.66 -5.46 -4.20
CA GLN A 267 -4.11 -4.55 -5.26
C GLN A 267 -5.25 -5.14 -6.12
N LEU A 268 -5.25 -6.45 -6.39
CA LEU A 268 -6.36 -7.13 -7.07
C LEU A 268 -7.59 -7.24 -6.17
N ASP A 269 -7.38 -7.52 -4.87
CA ASP A 269 -8.45 -7.49 -3.86
C ASP A 269 -9.13 -6.11 -3.82
N TYR A 270 -8.33 -5.03 -3.84
CA TYR A 270 -8.81 -3.65 -3.87
C TYR A 270 -9.56 -3.33 -5.17
N ASP A 271 -9.02 -3.77 -6.29
CA ASP A 271 -9.65 -3.62 -7.60
C ASP A 271 -10.98 -4.39 -7.70
N PHE A 272 -11.10 -5.55 -7.04
CA PHE A 272 -12.32 -6.33 -6.90
C PHE A 272 -13.37 -5.65 -6.02
N TYR A 273 -12.98 -5.00 -4.92
CA TYR A 273 -13.90 -4.21 -4.08
C TYR A 273 -14.37 -2.90 -4.74
N LEU A 274 -13.77 -2.49 -5.86
CA LEU A 274 -14.13 -1.28 -6.59
C LEU A 274 -14.95 -1.51 -7.85
N ASP A 275 -14.96 -2.72 -8.42
CA ASP A 275 -15.81 -3.04 -9.57
C ASP A 275 -17.27 -3.19 -9.11
N PRO A 276 -18.18 -2.24 -9.42
CA PRO A 276 -19.53 -2.22 -8.90
C PRO A 276 -20.42 -3.14 -9.74
N GLN A 277 -20.08 -4.44 -9.78
CA GLN A 277 -20.90 -5.44 -10.44
C GLN A 277 -22.19 -5.63 -9.64
N PRO A 278 -23.37 -5.23 -10.15
CA PRO A 278 -24.61 -5.54 -9.47
C PRO A 278 -24.84 -7.05 -9.55
N HIS A 279 -25.35 -7.64 -8.46
CA HIS A 279 -25.74 -9.04 -8.32
C HIS A 279 -24.59 -10.08 -8.30
N THR A 280 -23.54 -9.96 -9.12
CA THR A 280 -22.58 -11.08 -9.28
C THR A 280 -21.75 -11.42 -8.03
N TRP A 281 -21.62 -10.52 -7.04
CA TRP A 281 -20.95 -10.85 -5.77
C TRP A 281 -21.87 -11.64 -4.83
N GLU A 282 -23.18 -11.39 -4.83
CA GLU A 282 -24.16 -12.19 -4.10
C GLU A 282 -24.24 -13.59 -4.71
N ASP A 283 -24.38 -13.67 -6.04
CA ASP A 283 -24.45 -14.94 -6.78
C ASP A 283 -23.17 -15.78 -6.59
N LYS A 284 -21.97 -15.19 -6.75
CA LYS A 284 -20.69 -15.90 -6.52
C LYS A 284 -20.49 -16.30 -5.07
N PHE A 285 -20.94 -15.50 -4.12
CA PHE A 285 -20.83 -15.83 -2.70
C PHE A 285 -21.75 -16.99 -2.31
N LEU A 286 -22.94 -17.07 -2.92
CA LEU A 286 -23.83 -18.22 -2.82
C LEU A 286 -23.22 -19.44 -3.52
N GLU A 287 -22.61 -19.29 -4.70
CA GLU A 287 -21.88 -20.37 -5.39
C GLU A 287 -20.68 -20.89 -4.56
N GLU A 288 -19.90 -20.00 -3.91
CA GLU A 288 -18.79 -20.33 -2.98
C GLU A 288 -19.30 -20.83 -1.60
N LEU A 289 -20.58 -20.66 -1.29
CA LEU A 289 -21.28 -21.29 -0.17
C LEU A 289 -21.73 -22.72 -0.50
N GLU A 290 -22.28 -22.92 -1.69
CA GLU A 290 -22.89 -24.18 -2.11
C GLU A 290 -21.85 -25.17 -2.69
N ASN A 291 -20.78 -24.68 -3.33
CA ASN A 291 -19.73 -25.49 -3.95
C ASN A 291 -18.31 -25.21 -3.38
N PRO A 292 -18.02 -25.50 -2.10
CA PRO A 292 -16.72 -25.24 -1.44
C PRO A 292 -15.54 -26.10 -1.94
N SER A 293 -15.67 -26.75 -3.10
CA SER A 293 -14.69 -27.70 -3.68
C SER A 293 -14.28 -27.37 -5.13
N SER A 294 -14.67 -26.21 -5.65
CA SER A 294 -14.36 -25.76 -7.03
C SER A 294 -13.05 -24.97 -7.17
N ALA A 295 -12.41 -24.59 -6.05
CA ALA A 295 -11.11 -23.94 -6.05
C ALA A 295 -10.07 -24.80 -6.79
N GLN A 296 -9.34 -24.20 -7.73
CA GLN A 296 -8.54 -24.95 -8.70
C GLN A 296 -7.34 -25.64 -8.03
N SER A 297 -7.35 -26.98 -8.02
CA SER A 297 -6.20 -27.79 -7.63
C SER A 297 -4.96 -27.35 -8.41
N PRO A 298 -3.85 -26.94 -7.77
CA PRO A 298 -2.59 -26.77 -8.48
C PRO A 298 -2.17 -28.10 -9.11
N PRO A 299 -1.48 -28.10 -10.27
CA PRO A 299 -1.17 -29.33 -11.00
C PRO A 299 -0.32 -30.28 -10.15
N SER A 300 -0.91 -31.43 -9.80
CA SER A 300 -0.30 -32.44 -8.94
C SER A 300 1.06 -32.91 -9.50
N PRO A 301 2.10 -33.06 -8.67
CA PRO A 301 3.38 -33.59 -9.11
C PRO A 301 3.23 -35.05 -9.57
N VAL A 302 3.94 -35.40 -10.65
CA VAL A 302 3.90 -36.75 -11.24
C VAL A 302 4.37 -37.79 -10.23
N SER A 303 3.51 -38.76 -9.92
CA SER A 303 3.82 -39.86 -9.01
C SER A 303 4.75 -40.88 -9.67
N ASN A 304 5.96 -41.04 -9.14
CA ASN A 304 6.80 -42.21 -9.40
C ASN A 304 6.68 -43.18 -8.21
N SER A 305 6.12 -44.36 -8.46
CA SER A 305 5.84 -45.40 -7.47
C SER A 305 7.02 -46.38 -7.33
N VAL A 306 7.57 -46.49 -6.12
CA VAL A 306 8.30 -47.69 -5.65
C VAL A 306 7.80 -48.02 -4.24
N ASN A 307 7.52 -49.31 -3.99
CA ASN A 307 6.87 -49.80 -2.77
C ASN A 307 7.91 -50.38 -1.75
N PRO A 308 7.51 -50.77 -0.52
CA PRO A 308 8.34 -50.59 0.67
C PRO A 308 9.20 -51.81 1.08
N PHE A 309 10.03 -51.60 2.12
CA PHE A 309 10.53 -52.68 2.97
C PHE A 309 10.37 -52.33 4.47
N VAL A 310 10.49 -53.35 5.33
CA VAL A 310 9.98 -53.37 6.72
C VAL A 310 11.10 -53.27 7.77
N ALA A 311 10.89 -52.48 8.85
CA ALA A 311 11.36 -52.78 10.21
C ALA A 311 10.80 -51.81 11.30
N SER A 312 10.74 -52.30 12.55
CA SER A 312 10.53 -51.59 13.83
C SER A 312 11.16 -52.47 14.94
N PRO A 313 11.28 -52.08 16.24
CA PRO A 313 11.00 -50.80 16.94
C PRO A 313 12.39 -50.20 17.38
N PRO A 314 12.79 -49.83 18.63
CA PRO A 314 12.09 -49.54 19.90
C PRO A 314 12.53 -48.31 20.75
N HIS A 315 11.63 -47.93 21.67
CA HIS A 315 11.81 -47.34 23.02
C HIS A 315 13.03 -46.47 23.44
N SER A 316 12.71 -45.19 23.71
CA SER A 316 12.99 -44.45 24.98
C SER A 316 14.45 -44.09 25.36
N PRO A 317 14.72 -43.18 26.35
CA PRO A 317 13.81 -42.32 27.13
C PRO A 317 14.14 -40.79 27.03
N THR A 318 13.41 -39.97 27.80
CA THR A 318 13.64 -38.52 28.01
C THR A 318 14.71 -38.21 29.08
N PRO A 319 15.36 -37.04 28.98
CA PRO A 319 15.83 -36.26 30.13
C PRO A 319 15.05 -34.91 30.27
N PRO A 320 15.01 -34.30 31.47
CA PRO A 320 14.43 -32.97 31.69
C PRO A 320 15.41 -31.85 31.33
N PHE A 321 14.90 -30.61 31.22
CA PHE A 321 15.70 -29.39 31.29
C PHE A 321 15.02 -28.35 32.18
N ASP A 322 15.83 -27.65 32.97
CA ASP A 322 15.37 -26.83 34.10
C ASP A 322 14.77 -25.48 33.72
N ILE A 323 13.87 -25.02 34.60
CA ILE A 323 13.41 -23.64 34.64
C ILE A 323 14.56 -22.78 35.19
N ASN A 324 14.89 -21.68 34.53
CA ASN A 324 15.65 -20.60 35.16
C ASN A 324 15.08 -19.22 34.82
N MET A 325 14.74 -18.46 35.85
CA MET A 325 14.30 -17.06 35.74
C MET A 325 15.50 -16.13 35.84
N THR A 326 15.64 -15.19 34.90
CA THR A 326 16.51 -14.03 35.10
C THR A 326 15.76 -12.74 34.73
N THR A 327 15.20 -12.08 35.74
CA THR A 327 14.55 -10.77 35.61
C THR A 327 15.59 -9.64 35.58
N HIS A 328 15.70 -8.92 34.47
CA HIS A 328 16.41 -7.64 34.44
C HIS A 328 15.57 -6.54 33.79
N SER A 329 14.94 -5.73 34.65
CA SER A 329 14.30 -4.48 34.27
C SER A 329 15.35 -3.38 34.12
N THR A 330 15.48 -2.79 32.93
CA THR A 330 16.40 -1.66 32.69
C THR A 330 15.64 -0.49 32.07
N SER A 331 15.10 0.38 32.92
CA SER A 331 14.46 1.63 32.48
C SER A 331 15.50 2.61 31.93
N SER A 332 15.38 3.04 30.68
CA SER A 332 16.15 4.15 30.13
C SER A 332 15.23 5.19 29.49
N VAL A 333 15.21 6.38 30.09
CA VAL A 333 14.52 7.55 29.52
C VAL A 333 15.45 8.18 28.48
N SER A 334 14.94 8.40 27.27
CA SER A 334 15.65 9.16 26.24
C SER A 334 14.73 10.21 25.64
N VAL A 335 15.15 11.48 25.71
CA VAL A 335 14.48 12.65 25.14
C VAL A 335 15.48 13.26 24.14
N GLY A 336 15.17 13.24 22.85
CA GLY A 336 16.13 13.66 21.83
C GLY A 336 15.50 13.89 20.45
N HIS A 337 15.38 15.16 20.09
CA HIS A 337 14.84 15.66 18.82
C HIS A 337 15.50 15.08 17.56
N GLY A 338 14.66 14.77 16.57
CA GLY A 338 14.77 15.31 15.20
C GLY A 338 15.94 14.89 14.30
N ASN A 339 15.63 14.08 13.28
CA ASN A 339 16.31 14.13 11.97
C ASN A 339 15.43 13.46 10.89
N SER A 340 14.72 14.25 10.08
CA SER A 340 13.78 13.76 9.06
C SER A 340 14.06 14.37 7.69
N VAL A 341 15.25 14.06 7.15
CA VAL A 341 15.70 14.50 5.81
C VAL A 341 16.33 13.36 5.01
N ALA A 342 17.04 12.43 5.66
CA ALA A 342 17.82 11.38 4.99
C ALA A 342 17.00 10.40 4.12
N PHE A 343 15.73 10.13 4.48
CA PHE A 343 14.94 9.10 3.82
C PHE A 343 14.51 9.42 2.38
N LEU A 344 14.44 10.70 1.99
CA LEU A 344 13.99 11.10 0.65
C LEU A 344 14.98 10.72 -0.46
N SER A 345 16.28 10.65 -0.15
CA SER A 345 17.34 10.41 -1.15
C SER A 345 17.36 8.97 -1.70
N VAL A 346 17.05 7.99 -0.85
CA VAL A 346 17.18 6.56 -1.20
C VAL A 346 16.12 6.13 -2.22
N SER A 347 14.85 6.52 -2.00
CA SER A 347 13.75 6.19 -2.91
C SER A 347 13.90 6.84 -4.29
N GLN A 348 14.58 7.99 -4.38
CA GLN A 348 14.79 8.69 -5.65
C GLN A 348 15.82 7.97 -6.52
N LEU A 349 16.94 7.53 -5.95
CA LEU A 349 17.96 6.73 -6.65
C LEU A 349 17.42 5.39 -7.17
N GLN A 350 16.57 4.71 -6.39
CA GLN A 350 15.95 3.45 -6.81
C GLN A 350 15.08 3.62 -8.06
N LEU A 351 14.39 4.75 -8.22
CA LEU A 351 13.55 5.03 -9.38
C LEU A 351 14.37 5.28 -10.66
N GLU A 352 15.49 5.99 -10.55
CA GLU A 352 16.36 6.31 -11.71
C GLU A 352 17.13 5.08 -12.22
N VAL A 353 17.63 4.22 -11.31
CA VAL A 353 18.31 2.96 -11.68
C VAL A 353 17.38 2.03 -12.47
N SER A 354 16.10 1.94 -12.08
CA SER A 354 15.11 1.15 -12.83
C SER A 354 14.82 1.69 -14.23
N GLN A 355 14.97 3.00 -14.48
CA GLN A 355 14.77 3.59 -15.81
C GLN A 355 15.99 3.40 -16.73
N MET A 356 17.22 3.57 -16.20
CA MET A 356 18.44 3.38 -16.99
C MET A 356 18.64 1.94 -17.49
N SER A 357 18.18 0.94 -16.73
CA SER A 357 18.30 -0.48 -17.11
C SER A 357 17.55 -0.82 -18.42
N LEU A 358 16.43 -0.14 -18.69
CA LEU A 358 15.56 -0.42 -19.85
C LEU A 358 16.06 0.13 -21.20
N GLN A 359 17.16 0.90 -21.23
CA GLN A 359 17.69 1.49 -22.47
C GLN A 359 18.90 0.76 -23.07
N ARG A 360 19.29 -0.43 -22.56
CA ARG A 360 20.54 -1.12 -22.97
C ARG A 360 20.41 -2.60 -23.39
N THR A 361 19.43 -2.95 -24.23
CA THR A 361 19.52 -4.20 -25.04
C THR A 361 18.61 -4.22 -26.27
N LEU A 362 19.08 -3.66 -27.39
CA LEU A 362 18.72 -4.11 -28.75
C LEU A 362 19.90 -3.85 -29.71
N PRO A 363 20.47 -4.87 -30.38
CA PRO A 363 21.45 -4.66 -31.45
C PRO A 363 20.74 -4.21 -32.76
N PRO A 364 21.45 -3.52 -33.67
CA PRO A 364 20.86 -3.10 -34.95
C PRO A 364 20.61 -4.30 -35.87
N VAL A 365 19.40 -4.36 -36.45
CA VAL A 365 19.04 -5.38 -37.46
C VAL A 365 19.72 -5.05 -38.78
N VAL A 366 20.77 -5.81 -39.12
CA VAL A 366 21.44 -5.72 -40.42
C VAL A 366 20.55 -6.35 -41.49
N LYS A 367 20.09 -5.55 -42.45
CA LYS A 367 19.40 -6.06 -43.65
C LYS A 367 20.43 -6.68 -44.61
N GLY A 368 20.50 -8.02 -44.62
CA GLY A 368 21.24 -8.75 -45.65
C GLY A 368 20.47 -8.77 -46.97
N ASN A 369 21.04 -8.17 -48.02
CA ASN A 369 20.59 -8.40 -49.40
C ASN A 369 21.19 -9.71 -49.91
N GLN A 370 20.38 -10.58 -50.51
CA GLN A 370 20.86 -11.61 -51.42
C GLN A 370 20.02 -11.65 -52.70
N LEU A 371 20.70 -11.35 -53.81
CA LEU A 371 20.52 -12.08 -55.07
C LEU A 371 21.02 -13.52 -54.80
N TRP A 372 20.60 -14.57 -55.48
CA TRP A 372 20.68 -14.76 -56.94
C TRP A 372 19.57 -15.71 -57.47
N SER A 373 19.41 -15.66 -58.80
CA SER A 373 18.96 -16.70 -59.74
C SER A 373 18.18 -17.91 -59.22
#